data_AF-A0A5J4DU47-F1
#
_entry.id   AF-A0A5J4DU47-F1
#
_cell.length_a   1.000
_cell.length_b   1.000
_cell.length_c   1.000
_cell.angle_alpha   90.00
_cell.angle_beta   90.00
_cell.angle_gamma   90.00
#
_symmetry.space_group_name_H-M   'P 1'
#
loop_
_entity.id
_entity.type
_entity.pdbx_description
1 polymer ?
#
loop_
_entity_poly.entity_id
_entity_poly.type
_entity_poly.pdbx_seq_one_letter_code
_entity_poly.pdbx_strand_id
1 'polypeptide(L)'
;MDLEILYQAKKSKNGIIPEDVSQQDVFTPSIWELVDKFTALQEKNLLIKNKEGLFELTKKGVNTFWYMESPLWMNLLKLLRVKPFSDIQCAMYLGEPIPAVQQALDMIRKKSYVLMSPLRKEGKLLKMYEILPDGIEQLTKSKKGEIAFVKSGDKLVVELDGGEGILYEIIDDLVNPLRMIKTISKDEIEEHK
;
A
#
# COMPACT_ATOMS: atom_id res chain seq x y z
N MET A 1 -14.36 -3.70 0.88
CA MET A 1 -13.48 -4.18 -0.21
C MET A 1 -12.62 -5.27 0.39
N ASP A 2 -12.60 -6.47 -0.19
CA ASP A 2 -11.87 -7.60 0.38
C ASP A 2 -10.39 -7.57 -0.02
N LEU A 3 -9.59 -6.85 0.78
CA LEU A 3 -8.14 -6.70 0.58
C LEU A 3 -7.41 -8.04 0.55
N GLU A 4 -7.84 -9.02 1.35
CA GLU A 4 -7.16 -10.32 1.44
C GLU A 4 -7.17 -11.06 0.10
N ILE A 5 -8.32 -11.09 -0.58
CA ILE A 5 -8.44 -11.69 -1.92
C ILE A 5 -7.49 -10.99 -2.91
N LEU A 6 -7.48 -9.65 -2.90
CA LEU A 6 -6.61 -8.86 -3.79
C LEU A 6 -5.12 -9.10 -3.48
N TYR A 7 -4.77 -9.26 -2.21
CA TYR A 7 -3.40 -9.53 -1.79
C TYR A 7 -2.94 -10.94 -2.19
N GLN A 8 -3.79 -11.96 -2.03
CA GLN A 8 -3.48 -13.31 -2.52
C GLN A 8 -3.33 -13.33 -4.04
N ALA A 9 -4.20 -12.62 -4.77
CA ALA A 9 -4.09 -12.48 -6.21
C ALA A 9 -2.78 -11.78 -6.63
N LYS A 10 -2.33 -10.76 -5.88
CA LYS A 10 -1.03 -10.09 -6.10
C LYS A 10 0.14 -11.06 -5.94
N LYS A 11 0.09 -11.93 -4.94
CA LYS A 11 1.17 -12.88 -4.64
C LYS A 11 1.22 -14.06 -5.60
N SER A 12 0.09 -14.40 -6.20
CA SER A 12 0.02 -15.54 -7.12
C SER A 12 0.66 -15.21 -8.47
N LYS A 13 1.39 -16.20 -9.01
CA LYS A 13 1.95 -16.13 -10.37
C LYS A 13 0.94 -16.52 -11.45
N ASN A 14 -0.04 -17.37 -11.11
CA ASN A 14 -0.94 -18.01 -12.07
C ASN A 14 -2.41 -17.63 -11.84
N GLY A 15 -2.69 -16.71 -10.92
CA GLY A 15 -4.04 -16.40 -10.46
C GLY A 15 -4.47 -17.26 -9.26
N ILE A 16 -5.68 -17.01 -8.75
CA ILE A 16 -6.23 -17.65 -7.55
C ILE A 16 -7.67 -18.12 -7.77
N ILE A 17 -8.11 -19.05 -6.93
CA ILE A 17 -9.51 -19.46 -6.77
C ILE A 17 -10.01 -19.13 -5.35
N PRO A 18 -11.33 -19.08 -5.11
CA PRO A 18 -11.88 -18.85 -3.77
C PRO A 18 -11.27 -19.74 -2.68
N GLU A 19 -10.97 -21.00 -3.00
CA GLU A 19 -10.41 -21.99 -2.11
C GLU A 19 -9.00 -21.61 -1.60
N ASP A 20 -8.21 -20.88 -2.39
CA ASP A 20 -6.87 -20.42 -1.98
C ASP A 20 -6.92 -19.41 -0.82
N VAL A 21 -8.08 -18.77 -0.60
CA VAL A 21 -8.31 -17.76 0.45
C VAL A 21 -9.01 -18.37 1.67
N SER A 22 -9.54 -19.59 1.54
CA SER A 22 -10.20 -20.31 2.63
C SER A 22 -9.16 -20.86 3.62
N GLN A 23 -9.14 -20.38 4.86
CA GLN A 23 -8.26 -20.90 5.93
C GLN A 23 -8.98 -21.92 6.80
N GLN A 24 -8.37 -23.06 7.11
CA GLN A 24 -9.04 -24.16 7.82
C GLN A 24 -9.40 -23.87 9.29
N ASP A 25 -8.84 -22.85 9.94
CA ASP A 25 -8.90 -22.68 11.39
C ASP A 25 -9.74 -21.49 11.86
N VAL A 26 -11.07 -21.69 11.90
CA VAL A 26 -12.03 -20.89 12.68
C VAL A 26 -12.52 -19.62 11.96
N PHE A 27 -13.71 -19.75 11.38
CA PHE A 27 -14.52 -18.68 10.77
C PHE A 27 -14.15 -18.26 9.35
N THR A 28 -14.07 -19.23 8.43
CA THR A 28 -14.12 -18.95 6.99
C THR A 28 -15.52 -18.54 6.56
N PRO A 29 -15.66 -17.49 5.73
CA PRO A 29 -16.84 -17.33 4.89
C PRO A 29 -17.08 -18.64 4.15
N SER A 30 -18.34 -19.04 3.97
CA SER A 30 -18.63 -20.22 3.14
C SER A 30 -18.02 -20.03 1.73
N ILE A 31 -17.72 -21.13 1.02
CA ILE A 31 -17.18 -21.04 -0.36
C ILE A 31 -18.10 -20.17 -1.23
N TRP A 32 -19.42 -20.22 -1.01
CA TRP A 32 -20.39 -19.36 -1.68
C TRP A 32 -20.20 -17.86 -1.35
N GLU A 33 -19.99 -17.50 -0.08
CA GLU A 33 -19.66 -16.11 0.29
C GLU A 33 -18.35 -15.63 -0.34
N LEU A 34 -17.35 -16.50 -0.46
CA LEU A 34 -16.12 -16.16 -1.18
C LEU A 34 -16.39 -15.96 -2.67
N VAL A 35 -17.18 -16.83 -3.31
CA VAL A 35 -17.58 -16.68 -4.71
C VAL A 35 -18.29 -15.34 -4.95
N ASP A 36 -19.19 -14.94 -4.05
CA ASP A 36 -19.87 -13.64 -4.13
C ASP A 36 -18.89 -12.47 -4.02
N LYS A 37 -17.91 -12.55 -3.10
CA LYS A 37 -16.86 -11.53 -2.98
C LYS A 37 -15.98 -11.43 -4.23
N PHE A 38 -15.58 -12.56 -4.80
CA PHE A 38 -14.83 -12.59 -6.06
C PHE A 38 -15.63 -11.97 -7.21
N THR A 39 -16.92 -12.30 -7.30
CA THR A 39 -17.83 -11.72 -8.30
C THR A 39 -17.93 -10.20 -8.13
N ALA A 40 -18.13 -9.71 -6.92
CA ALA A 40 -18.18 -8.28 -6.63
C ALA A 40 -16.86 -7.54 -6.95
N LEU A 41 -15.71 -8.20 -6.80
CA LEU A 41 -14.40 -7.65 -7.19
C LEU A 41 -14.23 -7.64 -8.71
N GLN A 42 -14.73 -8.65 -9.41
CA GLN A 42 -14.74 -8.71 -10.87
C GLN A 42 -15.66 -7.63 -11.48
N GLU A 43 -16.86 -7.43 -10.94
CA GLU A 43 -17.78 -6.36 -11.36
C GLU A 43 -17.16 -4.95 -11.21
N LYS A 44 -16.31 -4.77 -10.19
CA LYS A 44 -15.54 -3.53 -9.98
C LYS A 44 -14.32 -3.43 -10.90
N ASN A 45 -14.08 -4.42 -11.76
CA ASN A 45 -12.91 -4.56 -12.62
C ASN A 45 -11.60 -4.57 -11.81
N LEU A 46 -11.59 -5.18 -10.62
CA LEU A 46 -10.38 -5.36 -9.80
C LEU A 46 -9.74 -6.73 -10.03
N LEU A 47 -10.56 -7.73 -10.38
CA LEU A 47 -10.13 -9.05 -10.81
C LEU A 47 -10.65 -9.35 -12.21
N ILE A 48 -9.95 -10.23 -12.93
CA ILE A 48 -10.39 -10.82 -14.20
C ILE A 48 -10.02 -12.32 -14.20
N LYS A 49 -10.78 -13.13 -14.93
CA LYS A 49 -10.42 -14.54 -15.16
C LYS A 49 -9.43 -14.65 -16.32
N ASN A 50 -8.35 -15.39 -16.10
CA ASN A 50 -7.41 -15.75 -17.15
C ASN A 50 -7.97 -16.90 -18.03
N LYS A 51 -7.19 -17.37 -19.01
CA LYS A 51 -7.61 -18.43 -19.93
C LYS A 51 -7.90 -19.77 -19.24
N GLU A 52 -7.33 -19.99 -18.05
CA GLU A 52 -7.49 -21.20 -17.24
C GLU A 52 -8.68 -21.08 -16.27
N GLY A 53 -9.37 -19.94 -16.27
CA GLY A 53 -10.51 -19.66 -15.38
C GLY A 53 -10.12 -19.18 -13.98
N LEU A 54 -8.82 -18.98 -13.70
CA LEU A 54 -8.29 -18.49 -12.44
C LEU A 54 -8.36 -16.96 -12.39
N PHE A 55 -8.56 -16.37 -11.21
CA PHE A 55 -8.65 -14.93 -11.04
C PHE A 55 -7.29 -14.27 -10.88
N GLU A 56 -7.02 -13.22 -11.65
CA GLU A 56 -5.82 -12.39 -11.55
C GLU A 56 -6.19 -10.91 -11.36
N LEU A 57 -5.27 -10.13 -10.80
CA LEU A 57 -5.46 -8.68 -10.65
C LEU A 57 -5.47 -8.00 -12.02
N THR A 58 -6.44 -7.10 -12.21
CA THR A 58 -6.38 -6.17 -13.34
C THR A 58 -5.39 -5.04 -13.02
N LYS A 59 -5.01 -4.26 -14.05
CA LYS A 59 -4.24 -3.01 -13.84
C LYS A 59 -4.93 -2.06 -12.85
N LYS A 60 -6.28 -2.00 -12.89
CA LYS A 60 -7.08 -1.21 -11.94
C LYS A 60 -7.00 -1.81 -10.52
N GLY A 61 -7.04 -3.13 -10.40
CA GLY A 61 -6.82 -3.84 -9.14
C GLY A 61 -5.48 -3.50 -8.51
N VAL A 62 -4.39 -3.61 -9.28
CA VAL A 62 -3.04 -3.23 -8.85
C VAL A 62 -3.00 -1.77 -8.39
N ASN A 63 -3.50 -0.86 -9.22
CA ASN A 63 -3.44 0.58 -8.96
C ASN A 63 -4.33 1.05 -7.79
N THR A 64 -5.23 0.18 -7.28
CA THR A 64 -6.08 0.51 -6.13
C THR A 64 -5.27 0.66 -4.84
N PHE A 65 -4.20 -0.14 -4.66
CA PHE A 65 -3.37 -0.10 -3.44
C PHE A 65 -1.87 0.00 -3.70
N TRP A 66 -1.40 -0.49 -4.85
CA TRP A 66 0.03 -0.66 -5.16
C TRP A 66 0.46 0.14 -6.39
N TYR A 67 -0.11 1.33 -6.57
CA TYR A 67 0.32 2.19 -7.65
C TYR A 67 1.73 2.68 -7.38
N MET A 68 2.70 2.24 -8.18
CA MET A 68 4.13 2.55 -7.99
C MET A 68 4.45 4.03 -8.19
N GLU A 69 3.60 4.75 -8.92
CA GLU A 69 3.67 6.20 -9.10
C GLU A 69 3.04 6.98 -7.92
N SER A 70 2.54 6.29 -6.89
CA SER A 70 2.06 6.93 -5.65
C SER A 70 3.12 6.89 -4.55
N PRO A 71 3.26 7.97 -3.75
CA PRO A 71 4.03 7.90 -2.52
C PRO A 71 3.59 6.76 -1.61
N LEU A 72 4.55 6.21 -0.86
CA LEU A 72 4.27 5.20 0.16
C LEU A 72 3.18 5.66 1.13
N TRP A 73 3.23 6.91 1.58
CA TRP A 73 2.22 7.47 2.48
C TRP A 73 0.81 7.47 1.88
N MET A 74 0.68 7.69 0.57
CA MET A 74 -0.63 7.69 -0.09
C MET A 74 -1.16 6.26 -0.23
N ASN A 75 -0.30 5.30 -0.53
CA ASN A 75 -0.66 3.89 -0.53
C ASN A 75 -1.02 3.39 0.88
N LEU A 76 -0.35 3.90 1.93
CA LEU A 76 -0.75 3.67 3.33
C LEU A 76 -2.13 4.22 3.64
N LEU A 77 -2.46 5.45 3.24
CA LEU A 77 -3.81 6.01 3.45
C LEU A 77 -4.88 5.20 2.69
N LYS A 78 -4.61 4.77 1.44
CA LYS A 78 -5.52 3.88 0.69
C LYS A 78 -5.76 2.56 1.44
N LEU A 79 -4.70 1.97 1.99
CA LEU A 79 -4.76 0.74 2.77
C LEU A 79 -5.57 0.94 4.07
N LEU A 80 -5.25 1.98 4.85
CA LEU A 80 -5.90 2.30 6.14
C LEU A 80 -7.36 2.69 5.98
N ARG A 81 -7.78 3.17 4.80
CA ARG A 81 -9.19 3.39 4.46
C ARG A 81 -10.02 2.10 4.41
N VAL A 82 -9.39 0.94 4.23
CA VAL A 82 -10.08 -0.35 4.27
C VAL A 82 -10.42 -0.73 5.71
N LYS A 83 -9.43 -0.65 6.61
CA LYS A 83 -9.55 -0.92 8.05
C LYS A 83 -8.25 -0.51 8.77
N PRO A 84 -8.25 -0.42 10.10
CA PRO A 84 -7.02 -0.21 10.87
C PRO A 84 -6.02 -1.36 10.71
N PHE A 85 -4.73 -1.02 10.70
CA PHE A 85 -3.63 -1.98 10.56
C PHE A 85 -2.45 -1.62 11.47
N SER A 86 -1.63 -2.62 11.83
CA SER A 86 -0.31 -2.36 12.40
C SER A 86 0.71 -1.99 11.32
N ASP A 87 1.82 -1.39 11.72
CA ASP A 87 2.99 -1.15 10.86
C ASP A 87 3.49 -2.44 10.17
N ILE A 88 3.53 -3.55 10.90
CA ILE A 88 3.89 -4.88 10.36
C ILE A 88 2.90 -5.32 9.27
N GLN A 89 1.60 -5.15 9.51
CA GLN A 89 0.57 -5.51 8.52
C GLN A 89 0.63 -4.60 7.29
N CYS A 90 0.87 -3.29 7.49
CA CYS A 90 1.08 -2.34 6.41
C CYS A 90 2.27 -2.74 5.52
N ALA A 91 3.42 -3.05 6.15
CA ALA A 91 4.61 -3.54 5.46
C ALA A 91 4.34 -4.81 4.67
N MET A 92 3.65 -5.78 5.28
CA MET A 92 3.25 -7.03 4.63
C MET A 92 2.36 -6.78 3.40
N TYR A 93 1.26 -6.03 3.54
CA TYR A 93 0.32 -5.81 2.45
C TYR A 93 0.92 -4.99 1.31
N LEU A 94 1.75 -3.99 1.61
CA LEU A 94 2.39 -3.16 0.59
C LEU A 94 3.58 -3.86 -0.08
N GLY A 95 4.25 -4.78 0.63
CA GLY A 95 5.50 -5.39 0.18
C GLY A 95 6.70 -4.48 0.41
N GLU A 96 6.64 -3.67 1.48
CA GLU A 96 7.58 -2.58 1.76
C GLU A 96 8.36 -2.85 3.06
N PRO A 97 9.61 -2.36 3.19
CA PRO A 97 10.37 -2.50 4.43
C PRO A 97 9.66 -1.84 5.62
N ILE A 98 9.63 -2.52 6.77
CA ILE A 98 9.03 -1.98 8.02
C ILE A 98 9.58 -0.58 8.37
N PRO A 99 10.89 -0.29 8.29
CA PRO A 99 11.40 1.05 8.61
C PRO A 99 10.84 2.15 7.70
N ALA A 100 10.70 1.88 6.39
CA ALA A 100 10.13 2.82 5.44
C ALA A 100 8.64 3.10 5.73
N VAL A 101 7.90 2.04 6.05
CA VAL A 101 6.48 2.13 6.45
C VAL A 101 6.32 2.92 7.75
N GLN A 102 7.13 2.64 8.77
CA GLN A 102 7.08 3.35 10.05
C GLN A 102 7.36 4.84 9.88
N GLN A 103 8.34 5.19 9.06
CA GLN A 103 8.64 6.58 8.75
C GLN A 103 7.47 7.28 8.05
N ALA A 104 6.92 6.65 7.00
CA ALA A 104 5.79 7.22 6.26
C ALA A 104 4.55 7.36 7.15
N LEU A 105 4.28 6.38 8.04
CA LEU A 105 3.24 6.45 9.05
C LEU A 105 3.46 7.62 10.02
N ASP A 106 4.69 7.86 10.47
CA ASP A 106 5.01 9.00 11.34
C ASP A 106 4.81 10.35 10.64
N MET A 107 5.11 10.44 9.34
CA MET A 107 4.85 11.65 8.55
C MET A 107 3.36 11.98 8.48
N ILE A 108 2.53 11.02 8.07
CA ILE A 108 1.08 11.24 7.98
C ILE A 108 0.42 11.40 9.36
N ARG A 109 1.00 10.83 10.42
CA ARG A 109 0.58 11.06 11.80
C ARG A 109 0.85 12.49 12.26
N LYS A 110 2.04 13.05 11.95
CA LYS A 110 2.37 14.45 12.26
C LYS A 110 1.44 15.44 11.55
N LYS A 111 0.91 15.05 10.39
CA LYS A 111 -0.10 15.80 9.62
C LYS A 111 -1.55 15.57 10.07
N SER A 112 -1.78 14.81 11.15
CA SER A 112 -3.12 14.44 11.62
C SER A 112 -3.97 13.66 10.61
N TYR A 113 -3.35 12.99 9.64
CA TYR A 113 -4.08 12.15 8.68
C TYR A 113 -4.39 10.77 9.24
N VAL A 114 -3.66 10.33 10.26
CA VAL A 114 -3.88 9.06 10.95
C VAL A 114 -3.76 9.22 12.45
N LEU A 115 -4.50 8.41 13.18
CA LEU A 115 -4.35 8.20 14.61
C LEU A 115 -3.53 6.94 14.85
N MET A 116 -2.60 6.99 15.81
CA MET A 116 -1.92 5.80 16.32
C MET A 116 -2.48 5.44 17.69
N SER A 117 -2.90 4.20 17.86
CA SER A 117 -3.37 3.66 19.13
C SER A 117 -2.59 2.38 19.49
N PRO A 118 -2.19 2.20 20.76
CA PRO A 118 -1.59 0.96 21.21
C PRO A 118 -2.66 -0.13 21.39
N LEU A 119 -2.42 -1.33 20.88
CA LEU A 119 -3.25 -2.52 21.08
C LEU A 119 -2.42 -3.66 21.68
N ARG A 120 -2.90 -4.26 22.77
CA ARG A 120 -2.30 -5.48 23.32
C ARG A 120 -2.94 -6.71 22.68
N LYS A 121 -2.13 -7.57 22.06
CA LYS A 121 -2.55 -8.86 21.51
C LYS A 121 -1.49 -9.90 21.82
N GLU A 122 -1.89 -11.03 22.41
CA GLU A 122 -0.99 -12.16 22.75
C GLU A 122 0.27 -11.72 23.53
N GLY A 123 0.09 -10.80 24.50
CA GLY A 123 1.19 -10.27 25.31
C GLY A 123 2.10 -9.26 24.60
N LYS A 124 1.92 -9.01 23.30
CA LYS A 124 2.67 -8.01 22.52
C LYS A 124 1.90 -6.70 22.41
N LEU A 125 2.63 -5.58 22.44
CA LEU A 125 2.09 -4.25 22.17
C LEU A 125 2.25 -3.95 20.68
N LEU A 126 1.14 -3.76 19.98
CA LEU A 126 1.08 -3.41 18.56
C LEU A 126 0.70 -1.93 18.44
N LYS A 127 1.36 -1.19 17.54
CA LYS A 127 0.92 0.14 17.14
C LYS A 127 -0.10 -0.02 16.02
N MET A 128 -1.35 0.30 16.29
CA MET A 128 -2.43 0.28 15.31
C MET A 128 -2.62 1.69 14.76
N TYR A 129 -2.84 1.78 13.45
CA TYR A 129 -3.06 3.03 12.76
C TYR A 129 -4.47 3.03 12.16
N GLU A 130 -5.16 4.15 12.30
CA GLU A 130 -6.48 4.40 11.75
C GLU A 130 -6.47 5.70 10.96
N ILE A 131 -7.13 5.73 9.80
CA ILE A 131 -7.22 6.96 9.00
C ILE A 131 -8.21 7.94 9.63
N LEU A 132 -7.82 9.21 9.70
CA LEU A 132 -8.65 10.32 10.18
C LEU A 132 -9.35 11.03 9.00
N PRO A 133 -10.38 11.85 9.26
CA PRO A 133 -11.09 12.60 8.20
C PRO A 133 -10.16 13.40 7.28
N ASP A 134 -9.14 14.07 7.84
CA ASP A 134 -8.16 14.84 7.07
C ASP A 134 -7.36 13.95 6.10
N GLY A 135 -7.04 12.72 6.50
CA GLY A 135 -6.39 11.74 5.62
C GLY A 135 -7.30 11.28 4.47
N ILE A 136 -8.61 11.15 4.71
CA ILE A 136 -9.61 10.84 3.67
C ILE A 136 -9.75 12.01 2.70
N GLU A 137 -9.79 13.24 3.22
CA GLU A 137 -9.86 14.45 2.41
C GLU A 137 -8.61 14.58 1.52
N GLN A 138 -7.42 14.32 2.08
CA GLN A 138 -6.16 14.37 1.34
C GLN A 138 -6.13 13.38 0.16
N LEU A 139 -6.65 12.16 0.33
CA LEU A 139 -6.80 11.19 -0.76
C LEU A 139 -7.72 11.68 -1.88
N THR A 140 -8.68 12.56 -1.56
CA THR A 140 -9.66 13.09 -2.51
C THR A 140 -9.10 14.30 -3.27
N LYS A 141 -8.30 15.14 -2.60
CA LYS A 141 -7.60 16.30 -3.18
C LYS A 141 -6.45 15.90 -4.10
N SER A 142 -5.75 14.82 -3.76
CA SER A 142 -4.59 14.33 -4.52
C SER A 142 -5.03 13.62 -5.81
N LYS A 143 -5.47 14.35 -6.84
CA LYS A 143 -5.76 13.81 -8.18
C LYS A 143 -4.68 14.24 -9.17
N LYS A 144 -3.96 13.22 -9.68
CA LYS A 144 -2.86 13.28 -10.68
C LYS A 144 -1.76 14.24 -10.30
N GLY A 145 -0.69 13.68 -9.75
CA GLY A 145 0.53 14.40 -9.48
C GLY A 145 1.49 14.42 -10.66
N GLU A 146 2.08 15.56 -10.99
CA GLU A 146 3.34 15.61 -11.75
C GLU A 146 4.46 15.06 -10.86
N ILE A 147 5.20 14.08 -11.38
CA ILE A 147 6.36 13.50 -10.69
C ILE A 147 7.58 14.26 -11.20
N ALA A 148 8.24 15.01 -10.32
CA ALA A 148 9.50 15.68 -10.65
C ALA A 148 10.68 14.84 -10.12
N PHE A 149 11.66 14.58 -10.98
CA PHE A 149 12.85 13.83 -10.62
C PHE A 149 14.03 14.79 -10.44
N VAL A 150 14.66 14.74 -9.27
CA VAL A 150 15.90 15.47 -8.98
C VAL A 150 16.99 14.45 -8.68
N LYS A 151 18.01 14.39 -9.52
CA LYS A 151 19.17 13.50 -9.31
C LYS A 151 20.29 14.31 -8.67
N SER A 152 20.77 13.85 -7.51
CA SER A 152 21.88 14.46 -6.78
C SER A 152 22.91 13.37 -6.43
N GLY A 153 23.93 13.22 -7.28
CA GLY A 153 24.95 12.17 -7.15
C GLY A 153 24.35 10.75 -7.22
N ASP A 154 24.60 9.97 -6.16
CA ASP A 154 24.12 8.58 -5.99
C ASP A 154 22.71 8.51 -5.40
N LYS A 155 22.03 9.66 -5.28
CA LYS A 155 20.68 9.77 -4.72
C LYS A 155 19.70 10.27 -5.77
N LEU A 156 18.49 9.70 -5.72
CA LEU A 156 17.37 10.12 -6.55
C LEU A 156 16.26 10.63 -5.62
N VAL A 157 15.90 11.90 -5.77
CA VAL A 157 14.71 12.48 -5.15
C VAL A 157 13.57 12.47 -6.16
N VAL A 158 12.48 11.84 -5.77
CA VAL A 158 11.22 11.85 -6.50
C VAL A 158 10.28 12.81 -5.78
N GLU A 159 10.17 14.04 -6.24
CA GLU A 159 9.21 15.02 -5.73
C GLU A 159 7.80 14.67 -6.23
N LEU A 160 6.84 14.73 -5.31
CA LEU A 160 5.46 14.32 -5.50
C LEU A 160 4.55 15.51 -5.25
N ASP A 161 3.46 15.59 -6.02
CA ASP A 161 2.47 16.64 -5.81
C ASP A 161 1.86 16.55 -4.40
N GLY A 162 2.07 17.62 -3.64
CA GLY A 162 1.91 17.65 -2.19
C GLY A 162 3.13 18.22 -1.46
N GLY A 163 4.23 18.45 -2.18
CA GLY A 163 5.46 18.98 -1.60
C GLY A 163 6.16 17.97 -0.71
N GLU A 164 6.07 16.69 -1.01
CA GLU A 164 6.85 15.65 -0.33
C GLU A 164 7.59 14.86 -1.39
N GLY A 165 8.77 14.36 -1.06
CA GLY A 165 9.60 13.61 -1.97
C GLY A 165 9.91 12.22 -1.44
N ILE A 166 10.41 11.34 -2.29
CA ILE A 166 11.04 10.10 -1.86
C ILE A 166 12.51 10.18 -2.22
N LEU A 167 13.37 10.02 -1.22
CA LEU A 167 14.79 9.87 -1.39
C LEU A 167 15.13 8.38 -1.56
N TYR A 168 15.63 8.05 -2.74
CA TYR A 168 16.22 6.77 -3.07
C TYR A 168 17.75 6.87 -3.09
N GLU A 169 18.39 5.78 -2.70
CA GLU A 169 19.79 5.49 -3.00
C GLU A 169 19.84 4.67 -4.29
N ILE A 170 20.70 5.06 -5.21
CA ILE A 170 21.02 4.25 -6.39
C ILE A 170 22.10 3.27 -5.95
N ILE A 171 21.79 1.98 -6.00
CA ILE A 171 22.71 0.90 -5.62
C ILE A 171 23.08 0.05 -6.85
N ASP A 172 24.21 -0.63 -6.77
CA ASP A 172 24.73 -1.50 -7.84
C ASP A 172 24.03 -2.88 -7.80
N ASP A 173 22.70 -2.85 -7.97
CA ASP A 173 21.83 -4.02 -8.09
C ASP A 173 21.08 -3.95 -9.43
N LEU A 174 21.35 -4.93 -10.30
CA LEU A 174 20.78 -5.01 -11.65
C LEU A 174 19.25 -5.28 -11.67
N VAL A 175 18.69 -5.80 -10.57
CA VAL A 175 17.29 -6.19 -10.47
C VAL A 175 16.48 -5.11 -9.76
N ASN A 176 17.03 -4.50 -8.70
CA ASN A 176 16.40 -3.41 -7.99
C ASN A 176 17.40 -2.29 -7.65
N PRO A 177 17.74 -1.43 -8.63
CA PRO A 177 18.80 -0.43 -8.48
C PRO A 177 18.41 0.74 -7.55
N LEU A 178 17.17 0.77 -7.07
CA LEU A 178 16.66 1.85 -6.22
C LEU A 178 16.28 1.31 -4.86
N ARG A 179 17.02 1.74 -3.84
CA ARG A 179 16.67 1.47 -2.44
C ARG A 179 16.02 2.72 -1.85
N MET A 180 14.75 2.62 -1.47
CA MET A 180 14.10 3.72 -0.74
C MET A 180 14.85 3.94 0.59
N ILE A 181 15.38 5.14 0.79
CA ILE A 181 15.98 5.56 2.06
C ILE A 181 14.89 6.11 2.96
N LYS A 182 14.20 7.16 2.46
CA LYS A 182 13.20 7.87 3.22
C LYS A 182 12.21 8.62 2.34
N THR A 183 11.04 8.92 2.90
CA THR A 183 10.22 10.03 2.40
C THR A 183 10.75 11.32 3.02
N ILE A 184 10.75 12.40 2.26
CA ILE A 184 11.26 13.73 2.64
C ILE A 184 10.17 14.79 2.48
N SER A 185 10.25 15.84 3.27
CA SER A 185 9.38 17.02 3.18
C SER A 185 9.79 17.95 2.03
N LYS A 186 8.96 18.97 1.75
CA LYS A 186 9.22 19.96 0.69
C LYS A 186 10.53 20.68 0.92
N ASP A 187 10.78 21.05 2.16
CA ASP A 187 11.97 21.79 2.57
C ASP A 187 13.23 20.93 2.34
N GLU A 188 13.16 19.64 2.67
CA GLU A 188 14.24 18.68 2.40
C GLU A 188 14.42 18.37 0.89
N ILE A 189 13.40 18.52 0.05
CA ILE A 189 13.55 18.38 -1.41
C ILE A 189 14.39 19.52 -1.97
N GLU A 190 14.16 20.75 -1.51
CA GLU A 190 14.91 21.94 -1.96
C GLU A 190 16.40 21.85 -1.58
N GLU A 191 16.76 21.15 -0.49
CA GLU A 191 18.16 20.87 -0.14
C GLU A 191 18.88 19.95 -1.16
N HIS A 192 18.13 19.28 -2.04
CA HIS A 192 18.63 18.32 -3.02
C HIS A 192 18.54 18.79 -4.48
N LYS A 193 17.92 19.94 -4.75
CA LYS A 193 17.88 20.61 -6.06
C LYS A 193 19.17 21.40 -6.32
#